data_AF-A0A1W2D3H1-F1
#
_entry.id   AF-A0A1W2D3H1-F1
#
_cell.length_a   1.000
_cell.length_b   1.000
_cell.length_c   1.000
_cell.angle_alpha   90.00
_cell.angle_beta   90.00
_cell.angle_gamma   90.00
#
_symmetry.space_group_name_H-M   'P 1'
#
loop_
_entity.id
_entity.type
_entity.pdbx_description
1 polymer ?
#
loop_
_entity_poly.entity_id
_entity_poly.type
_entity_poly.pdbx_seq_one_letter_code
_entity_poly.pdbx_strand_id
1 'polypeptide(L)'
;MVYIGEAENIYKRLTQHLNQKDFWHEAVVFISKDDNLNKAHIKYLEHRMHAMACEADRFGITNSSVPTLSSISEPDMAEMEEFLDNATMMVSILGYKLFKELRKEEDKTGHQFHIHAARGANATGESTSEGFVVFKGTIIAKNMWIRARHLYSSSGRG
;
A
#
# COMPACT_ATOMS: atom_id res chain seq x y z
N MET A 1 3.04 -6.56 -2.08
CA MET A 1 1.95 -6.93 -3.01
C MET A 1 0.64 -6.61 -2.33
N VAL A 2 -0.42 -6.32 -3.09
CA VAL A 2 -1.73 -5.99 -2.54
C VAL A 2 -2.85 -6.68 -3.32
N TYR A 3 -3.96 -6.98 -2.65
CA TYR A 3 -5.20 -7.47 -3.23
C TYR A 3 -6.36 -6.63 -2.70
N ILE A 4 -7.25 -6.20 -3.59
CA ILE A 4 -8.46 -5.45 -3.24
C ILE A 4 -9.65 -6.29 -3.69
N GLY A 5 -10.62 -6.48 -2.81
CA GLY A 5 -11.72 -7.41 -3.07
C GLY A 5 -12.98 -7.08 -2.31
N GLU A 6 -14.13 -7.41 -2.89
CA GLU A 6 -15.42 -7.43 -2.18
C GLU A 6 -15.72 -8.78 -1.51
N ALA A 7 -16.62 -8.75 -0.51
CA ALA A 7 -17.24 -9.95 0.06
C ALA A 7 -18.55 -9.63 0.80
N GLU A 8 -19.60 -10.42 0.53
CA GLU A 8 -20.83 -10.41 1.35
C GLU A 8 -20.62 -11.11 2.71
N ASN A 9 -19.71 -12.10 2.76
CA ASN A 9 -19.31 -12.78 3.99
C ASN A 9 -17.79 -12.78 4.14
N ILE A 10 -17.31 -11.91 5.02
CA ILE A 10 -15.89 -11.68 5.28
C ILE A 10 -15.22 -12.94 5.83
N TYR A 11 -15.88 -13.68 6.72
CA TYR A 11 -15.30 -14.90 7.29
C TYR A 11 -15.00 -15.95 6.20
N LYS A 12 -15.97 -16.19 5.31
CA LYS A 12 -15.76 -17.09 4.15
C LYS A 12 -14.65 -16.57 3.25
N ARG A 13 -14.59 -15.25 3.01
CA ARG A 13 -13.56 -14.62 2.18
C ARG A 13 -12.16 -14.79 2.77
N LEU A 14 -11.99 -14.51 4.06
CA LEU A 14 -10.72 -14.68 4.75
C LEU A 14 -10.29 -16.14 4.76
N THR A 15 -11.21 -17.07 5.00
CA THR A 15 -10.92 -18.52 4.95
C THR A 15 -10.48 -18.96 3.55
N GLN A 16 -11.13 -18.45 2.50
CA GLN A 16 -10.71 -18.69 1.12
C GLN A 16 -9.29 -18.17 0.88
N HIS A 17 -8.98 -16.96 1.34
CA HIS A 17 -7.66 -16.36 1.23
C HIS A 17 -6.59 -17.14 2.02
N LEU A 18 -6.90 -17.60 3.24
CA LEU A 18 -6.01 -18.45 4.03
C LEU A 18 -5.65 -19.75 3.30
N ASN A 19 -6.62 -20.36 2.62
CA ASN A 19 -6.42 -21.66 1.98
C ASN A 19 -5.83 -21.58 0.57
N GLN A 20 -5.94 -20.43 -0.11
CA GLN A 20 -5.64 -20.32 -1.55
C GLN A 20 -4.57 -19.29 -1.89
N LYS A 21 -4.13 -18.45 -0.94
CA LYS A 21 -3.20 -17.35 -1.19
C LYS A 21 -2.15 -17.26 -0.09
N ASP A 22 -0.90 -17.55 -0.45
CA ASP A 22 0.22 -17.54 0.50
C ASP A 22 0.86 -16.15 0.71
N PHE A 23 0.35 -15.10 0.04
CA PHE A 23 1.06 -13.81 -0.07
C PHE A 23 0.64 -12.74 0.95
N TRP A 24 -0.41 -12.96 1.75
CA TRP A 24 -0.98 -11.91 2.60
C TRP A 24 -0.69 -12.19 4.08
N HIS A 25 -0.28 -11.15 4.80
CA HIS A 25 0.02 -11.19 6.24
C HIS A 25 -0.99 -10.39 7.07
N GLU A 26 -1.58 -9.36 6.48
CA GLU A 26 -2.50 -8.43 7.13
C GLU A 26 -3.67 -8.14 6.19
N ALA A 27 -4.85 -7.88 6.77
CA ALA A 27 -6.05 -7.52 6.04
C ALA A 27 -6.73 -6.33 6.73
N VAL A 28 -7.09 -5.31 5.94
CA VAL A 28 -7.95 -4.20 6.38
C VAL A 28 -9.31 -4.43 5.75
N VAL A 29 -10.36 -4.41 6.57
CA VAL A 29 -11.73 -4.70 6.15
C VAL A 29 -12.65 -3.58 6.57
N PHE A 30 -13.43 -3.07 5.62
CA PHE A 30 -14.50 -2.11 5.85
C PHE A 30 -15.85 -2.83 5.86
N ILE A 31 -16.69 -2.53 6.85
CA ILE A 31 -18.00 -3.14 7.03
C ILE A 31 -19.01 -2.03 7.33
N SER A 32 -20.13 -2.01 6.60
CA SER A 32 -21.28 -1.19 6.96
C SER A 32 -22.17 -1.96 7.95
N LYS A 33 -22.68 -1.28 8.97
CA LYS A 33 -23.63 -1.87 9.94
C LYS A 33 -25.07 -1.92 9.43
N ASP A 34 -25.41 -1.06 8.47
CA ASP A 34 -26.76 -0.89 7.93
C ASP A 34 -26.78 -1.21 6.43
N ASP A 35 -27.97 -1.43 5.85
CA ASP A 35 -28.20 -1.68 4.41
C ASP A 35 -27.80 -0.49 3.49
N ASN A 36 -27.07 0.49 4.01
CA ASN A 36 -26.55 1.66 3.28
C ASN A 36 -25.58 1.26 2.14
N LEU A 37 -24.94 0.09 2.21
CA LEU A 37 -24.10 -0.43 1.13
C LEU A 37 -24.76 -1.64 0.46
N ASN A 38 -25.38 -1.39 -0.68
CA ASN A 38 -25.87 -2.47 -1.54
C ASN A 38 -24.75 -3.02 -2.44
N LYS A 39 -25.04 -4.07 -3.19
CA LYS A 39 -24.06 -4.73 -4.08
C LYS A 39 -23.47 -3.83 -5.15
N ALA A 40 -24.23 -2.87 -5.68
CA ALA A 40 -23.71 -1.93 -6.66
C ALA A 40 -22.72 -0.93 -6.02
N HIS A 41 -23.02 -0.48 -4.79
CA HIS A 41 -22.13 0.37 -4.01
C HIS A 41 -20.80 -0.34 -3.72
N ILE A 42 -20.85 -1.59 -3.26
CA ILE A 42 -19.64 -2.37 -2.94
C ILE A 42 -18.75 -2.55 -4.18
N LYS A 43 -19.34 -2.88 -5.34
CA LYS A 43 -18.59 -3.00 -6.60
C LYS A 43 -17.99 -1.68 -7.08
N TYR A 44 -18.73 -0.58 -6.90
CA TYR A 44 -18.22 0.75 -7.20
C TYR A 44 -16.97 1.05 -6.34
N LEU A 45 -17.07 0.84 -5.03
CA LEU A 45 -15.96 1.03 -4.09
C LEU A 45 -14.75 0.14 -4.41
N GLU A 46 -14.97 -1.16 -4.68
CA GLU A 46 -13.91 -2.11 -5.06
C GLU A 46 -13.18 -1.64 -6.32
N HIS A 47 -13.92 -1.23 -7.35
CA HIS A 47 -13.34 -0.72 -8.59
C HIS A 47 -12.53 0.56 -8.35
N ARG A 48 -13.08 1.52 -7.61
CA ARG A 48 -12.41 2.80 -7.32
C ARG A 48 -11.16 2.62 -6.49
N MET A 49 -11.20 1.82 -5.42
CA MET A 49 -10.01 1.48 -4.64
C MET A 49 -8.95 0.79 -5.49
N HIS A 50 -9.35 -0.13 -6.38
CA HIS A 50 -8.42 -0.77 -7.32
C HIS A 50 -7.79 0.25 -8.27
N ALA A 51 -8.57 1.16 -8.85
CA ALA A 51 -8.07 2.21 -9.73
C ALA A 51 -7.08 3.13 -9.00
N MET A 52 -7.42 3.62 -7.81
CA MET A 52 -6.54 4.46 -6.99
C MET A 52 -5.23 3.74 -6.63
N ALA A 53 -5.28 2.44 -6.33
CA ALA A 53 -4.07 1.66 -6.06
C ALA A 53 -3.19 1.48 -7.30
N CYS A 54 -3.80 1.31 -8.49
CA CYS A 54 -3.06 1.29 -9.77
C CYS A 54 -2.40 2.64 -10.04
N GLU A 55 -3.13 3.73 -9.86
CA GLU A 55 -2.64 5.10 -10.10
C GLU A 55 -1.49 5.46 -9.15
N ALA A 56 -1.57 5.03 -7.88
CA ALA A 56 -0.53 5.26 -6.90
C ALA A 56 0.78 4.49 -7.19
N ASP A 57 0.69 3.33 -7.85
CA ASP A 57 1.79 2.43 -8.25
C ASP A 57 2.81 2.13 -7.12
N ARG A 58 2.32 2.07 -5.86
CA ARG A 58 3.17 1.81 -4.68
C ARG A 58 3.37 0.33 -4.37
N PHE A 59 2.43 -0.52 -4.78
CA PHE A 59 2.44 -1.95 -4.49
C PHE A 59 2.07 -2.74 -5.74
N GLY A 60 2.76 -3.86 -5.98
CA GLY A 60 2.34 -4.80 -7.02
C GLY A 60 0.94 -5.35 -6.73
N ILE A 61 -0.01 -5.06 -7.61
CA ILE A 61 -1.41 -5.52 -7.52
C ILE A 61 -1.52 -6.96 -7.99
N THR A 62 -2.28 -7.76 -7.26
CA THR A 62 -2.41 -9.22 -7.48
C THR A 62 -3.80 -9.66 -7.92
N ASN A 63 -4.69 -8.70 -8.16
CA ASN A 63 -5.99 -8.97 -8.75
C ASN A 63 -5.80 -9.61 -10.14
N SER A 64 -6.51 -10.70 -10.42
CA SER A 64 -6.44 -11.40 -11.71
C SER A 64 -7.10 -10.62 -12.85
N SER A 65 -7.97 -9.67 -12.52
CA SER A 65 -8.71 -8.83 -13.45
C SER A 65 -9.10 -7.52 -12.77
N VAL A 66 -9.35 -6.49 -13.57
CA VAL A 66 -9.91 -5.22 -13.08
C VAL A 66 -11.34 -5.46 -12.57
N PRO A 67 -11.69 -5.03 -11.34
CA PRO A 67 -13.04 -5.13 -10.83
C PRO A 67 -14.05 -4.39 -11.71
N THR A 68 -15.30 -4.83 -11.73
CA THR A 68 -16.34 -4.20 -12.56
C THR A 68 -16.84 -2.90 -11.93
N LEU A 69 -16.87 -1.82 -12.70
CA LEU A 69 -17.50 -0.58 -12.27
C LEU A 69 -19.03 -0.68 -12.41
N SER A 70 -19.73 -0.69 -11.28
CA SER A 70 -21.19 -0.64 -11.27
C SER A 70 -21.70 0.77 -11.57
N SER A 71 -22.80 0.86 -12.32
CA SER A 71 -23.53 2.11 -12.52
C SER A 71 -24.45 2.37 -11.34
N ILE A 72 -24.26 3.51 -10.69
CA ILE A 72 -25.04 3.99 -9.55
C ILE A 72 -25.50 5.42 -9.83
N SER A 73 -26.45 5.95 -9.06
CA SER A 73 -26.93 7.32 -9.26
C SER A 73 -25.86 8.34 -8.89
N GLU A 74 -25.95 9.57 -9.39
CA GLU A 74 -25.02 10.64 -9.04
C GLU A 74 -24.99 10.94 -7.53
N PRO A 75 -26.13 10.97 -6.80
CA PRO A 75 -26.13 11.07 -5.35
C PRO A 75 -25.37 9.92 -4.66
N ASP A 76 -25.62 8.67 -5.08
CA ASP A 76 -24.92 7.51 -4.51
C ASP A 76 -23.41 7.60 -4.79
N MET A 77 -23.03 8.08 -5.98
CA MET A 77 -21.63 8.28 -6.34
C MET A 77 -20.94 9.27 -5.40
N ALA A 78 -21.58 10.40 -5.10
CA ALA A 78 -21.05 11.39 -4.17
C ALA A 78 -20.86 10.79 -2.76
N GLU A 79 -21.83 10.01 -2.28
CA GLU A 79 -21.73 9.31 -0.99
C GLU A 79 -20.58 8.28 -1.00
N MET A 80 -20.41 7.53 -2.08
CA MET A 80 -19.34 6.53 -2.19
C MET A 80 -17.95 7.16 -2.27
N GLU A 81 -17.78 8.30 -2.95
CA GLU A 81 -16.50 9.01 -2.95
C GLU A 81 -16.18 9.59 -1.56
N GLU A 82 -17.18 10.11 -0.82
CA GLU A 82 -16.96 10.53 0.58
C GLU A 82 -16.57 9.33 1.48
N PHE A 83 -17.21 8.18 1.28
CA PHE A 83 -16.81 6.95 1.97
C PHE A 83 -15.36 6.55 1.63
N LEU A 84 -14.97 6.65 0.36
CA LEU A 84 -13.60 6.33 -0.09
C LEU A 84 -12.56 7.26 0.53
N ASP A 85 -12.84 8.56 0.62
CA ASP A 85 -11.93 9.52 1.26
C ASP A 85 -11.68 9.14 2.72
N ASN A 86 -12.74 8.83 3.46
CA ASN A 86 -12.62 8.37 4.84
C ASN A 86 -11.88 7.04 4.95
N ALA A 87 -12.21 6.07 4.09
CA ALA A 87 -11.57 4.76 4.08
C ALA A 87 -10.06 4.87 3.78
N THR A 88 -9.69 5.63 2.75
CA THR A 88 -8.28 5.80 2.33
C THR A 88 -7.46 6.56 3.38
N MET A 89 -8.07 7.52 4.08
CA MET A 89 -7.49 8.19 5.25
C MET A 89 -7.21 7.18 6.36
N MET A 90 -8.17 6.32 6.70
CA MET A 90 -8.00 5.28 7.72
C MET A 90 -6.90 4.27 7.35
N VAL A 91 -6.85 3.81 6.10
CA VAL A 91 -5.76 2.94 5.62
C VAL A 91 -4.40 3.60 5.80
N SER A 92 -4.31 4.90 5.52
CA SER A 92 -3.08 5.68 5.72
C SER A 92 -2.69 5.83 7.19
N ILE A 93 -3.66 6.03 8.09
CA ILE A 93 -3.45 6.13 9.54
C ILE A 93 -2.91 4.80 10.10
N LEU A 94 -3.38 3.67 9.56
CA LEU A 94 -2.88 2.35 9.90
C LEU A 94 -1.46 2.07 9.37
N GLY A 95 -0.85 3.03 8.65
CA GLY A 95 0.52 2.96 8.15
C GLY A 95 0.63 2.46 6.70
N TYR A 96 -0.47 2.09 6.06
CA TYR A 96 -0.47 1.63 4.67
C TYR A 96 -0.71 2.80 3.73
N LYS A 97 0.31 3.17 2.94
CA LYS A 97 0.20 4.26 1.96
C LYS A 97 -0.30 3.77 0.62
N LEU A 98 -1.29 2.87 0.61
CA LEU A 98 -1.73 2.16 -0.60
C LEU A 98 -2.20 3.11 -1.71
N PHE A 99 -2.92 4.16 -1.35
CA PHE A 99 -3.60 5.06 -2.29
C PHE A 99 -2.89 6.41 -2.47
N LYS A 100 -1.69 6.59 -1.92
CA LYS A 100 -0.94 7.84 -2.07
C LYS A 100 0.01 7.71 -3.26
N GLU A 101 0.00 8.67 -4.18
CA GLU A 101 0.97 8.68 -5.28
C GLU A 101 2.42 8.69 -4.75
N LEU A 102 3.32 8.11 -5.54
CA LEU A 102 4.75 8.36 -5.38
C LEU A 102 5.02 9.81 -5.76
N ARG A 103 5.87 10.49 -4.99
CA ARG A 103 6.29 11.88 -5.28
C ARG A 103 6.81 11.96 -6.71
N LYS A 104 6.30 12.94 -7.47
CA LYS A 104 6.81 13.23 -8.81
C LYS A 104 8.13 13.98 -8.67
N GLU A 105 8.99 13.86 -9.67
CA GLU A 105 10.32 14.49 -9.68
C GLU A 105 10.28 16.03 -9.55
N GLU A 106 9.12 16.65 -9.72
CA GLU A 106 8.93 18.10 -9.61
C GLU A 106 8.80 18.57 -8.14
N ASP A 107 8.58 17.66 -7.19
CA ASP A 107 8.51 17.94 -5.75
C ASP A 107 9.90 17.98 -5.06
N LYS A 108 10.99 18.09 -5.84
CA LYS A 108 12.40 18.20 -5.39
C LYS A 108 12.66 19.53 -4.68
N THR A 109 12.06 19.69 -3.52
CA THR A 109 12.27 20.85 -2.62
C THR A 109 13.28 20.53 -1.51
N GLY A 110 13.70 19.26 -1.40
CA GLY A 110 14.61 18.77 -0.37
C GLY A 110 16.09 18.82 -0.78
N HIS A 111 16.97 18.72 0.22
CA HIS A 111 18.39 18.53 -0.01
C HIS A 111 18.64 17.15 -0.65
N GLN A 112 19.25 17.16 -1.83
CA GLN A 112 19.67 15.96 -2.53
C GLN A 112 21.00 15.47 -1.96
N PHE A 113 21.06 14.18 -1.63
CA PHE A 113 22.24 13.52 -1.10
C PHE A 113 22.84 12.62 -2.17
N HIS A 114 24.17 12.65 -2.24
CA HIS A 114 24.94 11.84 -3.17
C HIS A 114 25.94 10.98 -2.40
N ILE A 115 26.01 9.71 -2.77
CA ILE A 115 27.04 8.79 -2.29
C ILE A 115 27.86 8.35 -3.50
N HIS A 116 29.17 8.47 -3.36
CA HIS A 116 30.14 7.86 -4.26
C HIS A 116 31.11 7.05 -3.41
N ALA A 117 30.78 5.79 -3.19
CA ALA A 117 31.52 4.93 -2.28
C ALA A 117 32.67 4.20 -3.00
N ALA A 118 33.81 4.07 -2.31
CA ALA A 118 35.01 3.38 -2.83
C ALA A 118 34.76 1.93 -3.29
N ARG A 119 33.66 1.29 -2.85
CA ARG A 119 33.27 -0.08 -3.22
C ARG A 119 32.30 -0.14 -4.42
N GLY A 120 32.17 0.96 -5.16
CA GLY A 120 31.38 1.04 -6.39
C GLY A 120 29.88 1.25 -6.17
N ALA A 121 29.45 1.68 -4.99
CA ALA A 121 28.07 2.16 -4.81
C ALA A 121 27.98 3.63 -5.20
N ASN A 122 27.08 3.94 -6.13
CA ASN A 122 26.81 5.29 -6.60
C ASN A 122 25.31 5.52 -6.50
N ALA A 123 24.90 6.32 -5.53
CA ALA A 123 23.48 6.55 -5.27
C ALA A 123 23.19 8.03 -5.08
N THR A 124 21.99 8.41 -5.51
CA THR A 124 21.42 9.73 -5.34
C THR A 124 20.05 9.54 -4.73
N GLY A 125 19.73 10.36 -3.74
CA GLY A 125 18.43 10.29 -3.09
C GLY A 125 18.12 11.54 -2.28
N GLU A 126 16.96 11.55 -1.65
CA GLU A 126 16.52 12.64 -0.79
C GLU A 126 15.90 12.11 0.51
N SER A 127 16.06 12.87 1.59
CA SER A 127 15.30 12.66 2.81
C SER A 127 13.92 13.27 2.67
N THR A 128 12.89 12.46 2.90
CA THR A 128 11.49 12.87 2.92
C THR A 128 10.90 12.65 4.31
N SER A 129 9.71 13.19 4.57
CA SER A 129 8.93 12.86 5.77
C SER A 129 8.53 11.38 5.84
N GLU A 130 8.64 10.63 4.73
CA GLU A 130 8.32 9.20 4.64
C GLU A 130 9.55 8.30 4.80
N GLY A 131 10.75 8.86 4.96
CA GLY A 131 12.01 8.13 4.95
C GLY A 131 12.93 8.60 3.82
N PHE A 132 13.89 7.77 3.44
CA PHE A 132 14.88 8.11 2.41
C PHE A 132 14.50 7.51 1.06
N VAL A 133 14.31 8.35 0.04
CA VAL A 133 13.98 7.93 -1.33
C VAL A 133 15.26 7.84 -2.15
N VAL A 134 15.51 6.68 -2.77
CA VAL A 134 16.66 6.46 -3.68
C VAL A 134 16.16 6.53 -5.12
N PHE A 135 16.84 7.34 -5.95
CA PHE A 135 16.41 7.55 -7.33
C PHE A 135 16.76 6.37 -8.25
N LYS A 136 16.06 6.31 -9.38
CA LYS A 136 16.29 5.30 -10.43
C LYS A 136 17.68 5.48 -11.05
N GLY A 137 18.33 4.37 -11.42
CA GLY A 137 19.65 4.37 -12.04
C GLY A 137 20.82 4.39 -11.06
N THR A 138 20.55 4.20 -9.77
CA THR A 138 21.59 4.09 -8.73
C THR A 138 22.22 2.69 -8.71
N ILE A 139 23.50 2.63 -8.34
CA ILE A 139 24.33 1.44 -8.33
C ILE A 139 24.57 1.02 -6.89
N ILE A 140 24.20 -0.22 -6.58
CA ILE A 140 24.48 -0.87 -5.30
C ILE A 140 25.85 -1.56 -5.39
N ALA A 141 26.68 -1.47 -4.35
CA ALA A 141 27.95 -2.19 -4.30
C ALA A 141 27.73 -3.70 -4.42
N LYS A 142 28.51 -4.37 -5.29
CA LYS A 142 28.35 -5.80 -5.60
C LYS A 142 28.49 -6.74 -4.39
N ASN A 143 29.19 -6.32 -3.34
CA ASN A 143 29.48 -7.14 -2.15
C ASN A 143 28.93 -6.46 -0.88
N MET A 144 27.61 -6.54 -0.68
CA MET A 144 26.97 -5.99 0.51
C MET A 144 26.87 -7.06 1.61
N TRP A 145 27.59 -6.88 2.71
CA TRP A 145 27.38 -7.66 3.94
C TRP A 145 26.48 -6.83 4.85
N ILE A 146 25.20 -7.19 4.97
CA ILE A 146 24.31 -6.59 5.96
C ILE A 146 24.73 -7.13 7.33
N ARG A 147 25.46 -6.34 8.12
CA ARG A 147 25.70 -6.66 9.54
C ARG A 147 24.42 -6.41 10.31
N ALA A 148 23.59 -7.43 10.47
CA ALA A 148 22.51 -7.42 11.46
C ALA A 148 23.17 -7.43 12.86
N ARG A 149 23.13 -6.29 13.56
CA ARG A 149 23.57 -6.22 14.95
C ARG A 149 22.43 -6.78 15.82
N HIS A 150 22.50 -8.06 16.15
CA HIS A 150 21.58 -8.67 17.12
C HIS A 150 21.95 -8.13 18.52
N LEU A 151 21.18 -7.19 19.04
CA LEU A 151 21.27 -6.76 20.43
C LEU A 151 20.46 -7.73 21.30
N TYR A 152 21.08 -8.86 21.66
CA TYR A 152 20.70 -9.61 22.85
C TYR A 152 21.92 -9.67 23.77
N SER A 153 21.89 -8.91 24.86
CA SER A 153 22.71 -9.24 26.03
C SER A 153 21.86 -10.08 26.97
N SER A 154 22.11 -11.38 27.02
CA SER A 154 21.72 -12.24 28.13
C SER A 154 22.85 -12.27 29.17
N SER A 155 22.46 -12.22 30.44
CA SER A 155 23.09 -12.77 31.66
C SER A 155 22.82 -11.79 32.82
N GLY A 156 22.02 -12.13 33.83
CA GLY A 156 21.98 -13.42 34.50
C GLY A 156 23.22 -13.58 35.37
N ARG A 157 23.27 -12.82 36.47
CA ARG A 157 24.04 -13.06 37.70
C ARG A 157 23.03 -12.73 38.80
N GLY A 158 22.64 -13.65 39.67
CA GLY A 158 23.47 -14.51 40.50
C GLY A 158 23.16 -14.10 41.93
#